data_AF-A0A8S8ZC55-F1
#
_entry.id   AF-A0A8S8ZC55-F1
#
_cell.length_a   1.000
_cell.length_b   1.000
_cell.length_c   1.000
_cell.angle_alpha   90.00
_cell.angle_beta   90.00
_cell.angle_gamma   90.00
#
_symmetry.space_group_name_H-M   'P 1'
#
loop_
_entity.id
_entity.type
_entity.pdbx_description
1 polymer ?
#
loop_
_entity_poly.entity_id
_entity_poly.type
_entity_poly.pdbx_seq_one_letter_code
_entity_poly.pdbx_strand_id
1 'polypeptide(L)'
;MSVCGYRGFKEFLRQTENLPMRFFHTIPGGLPVDRKFSHGKTLSIKEEKQAIDLRSVVGLGEVFSWTKVTKRDPKTIKSLKQMHENNCIINGHTAGASGKKLNSYIASGIFSCHEPINYDQVLERLRLGMWVMIREGSIRRDLKEIVPLVLSKKIYNNRLMFCSDGVDPFDISNIGHIDHCVRESIKLGMNPIDAISIASRNCFDYYKMGSDFGGIGPGKVADILILDDYKKIKINKVILGGKIVVSNGKLVAKIHTPKVPTWMKKTVKIPKLQPKSFNVTSKNNVETVNTILMRTEIVTKKSSVDLDVTDSNVSASYDKDIWKVAALDRTFGSKTKTVGFLENFGADIGAFASTWSFHENDMIVLVQMKVTWLMHVTSLQNLKEV
;
A
#
# COMPACT_ATOMS: atom_id res chain seq x y z
N MET A 1 -3.18 9.26 -5.23
CA MET A 1 -3.32 9.60 -6.68
C MET A 1 -4.70 9.29 -7.22
N SER A 2 -5.32 8.15 -6.90
CA SER A 2 -6.67 7.78 -7.36
C SER A 2 -7.79 8.77 -7.00
N VAL A 3 -7.64 9.55 -5.92
CA VAL A 3 -8.61 10.61 -5.55
C VAL A 3 -8.36 11.95 -6.29
N CYS A 4 -7.11 12.40 -6.32
CA CYS A 4 -6.75 13.78 -6.72
C CYS A 4 -5.96 13.87 -8.05
N GLY A 5 -5.67 12.75 -8.69
CA GLY A 5 -4.91 12.67 -9.95
C GLY A 5 -3.51 13.24 -9.86
N TYR A 6 -2.99 13.70 -10.99
CA TYR A 6 -1.65 14.30 -11.09
C TYR A 6 -1.49 15.58 -10.25
N ARG A 7 -2.54 16.40 -10.12
CA ARG A 7 -2.54 17.56 -9.22
C ARG A 7 -2.29 17.15 -7.77
N GLY A 8 -2.94 16.08 -7.31
CA GLY A 8 -2.71 15.48 -6.00
C GLY A 8 -1.28 14.96 -5.82
N PHE A 9 -0.73 14.33 -6.85
CA PHE A 9 0.64 13.83 -6.83
C PHE A 9 1.65 14.98 -6.66
N LYS A 10 1.55 16.05 -7.46
CA LYS A 10 2.42 17.23 -7.32
C LYS A 10 2.31 17.92 -5.97
N GLU A 11 1.09 17.98 -5.43
CA GLU A 11 0.88 18.54 -4.11
C GLU A 11 1.48 17.66 -3.01
N PHE A 12 1.41 16.33 -3.13
CA PHE A 12 2.07 15.41 -2.21
C PHE A 12 3.59 15.59 -2.22
N LEU A 13 4.20 15.66 -3.41
CA LEU A 13 5.62 15.96 -3.58
C LEU A 13 5.99 17.26 -2.82
N ARG A 14 5.25 18.35 -3.07
CA ARG A 14 5.45 19.65 -2.42
C ARG A 14 5.34 19.58 -0.89
N GLN A 15 4.42 18.79 -0.35
CA GLN A 15 4.24 18.63 1.10
C GLN A 15 5.43 17.94 1.78
N THR A 16 6.25 17.19 1.03
CA THR A 16 7.41 16.48 1.58
C THR A 16 8.73 17.25 1.49
N GLU A 17 8.81 18.33 0.71
CA GLU A 17 10.07 19.00 0.36
C GLU A 17 10.85 19.57 1.56
N ASN A 18 10.16 20.05 2.59
CA ASN A 18 10.75 20.79 3.71
C ASN A 18 10.68 20.03 5.04
N LEU A 19 10.46 18.72 4.98
CA LEU A 19 10.45 17.87 6.16
C LEU A 19 11.88 17.45 6.54
N PRO A 20 12.17 17.18 7.82
CA PRO A 20 13.48 16.73 8.27
C PRO A 20 13.73 15.24 7.94
N MET A 21 13.41 14.84 6.72
CA MET A 21 13.58 13.49 6.17
C MET A 21 13.66 13.59 4.64
N ARG A 22 14.37 12.65 3.99
CA ARG A 22 14.36 12.56 2.52
C ARG A 22 13.20 11.73 2.03
N PHE A 23 12.55 12.23 1.01
CA PHE A 23 11.47 11.55 0.32
C PHE A 23 11.87 11.33 -1.14
N PHE A 24 11.98 10.06 -1.51
CA PHE A 24 12.12 9.61 -2.88
C PHE A 24 10.76 9.03 -3.30
N HIS A 25 10.20 9.59 -4.36
CA HIS A 25 8.85 9.32 -4.80
C HIS A 25 8.88 8.44 -6.02
N THR A 26 7.85 7.62 -6.17
CA THR A 26 7.60 6.95 -7.44
C THR A 26 6.27 7.39 -8.00
N ILE A 27 6.22 7.55 -9.32
CA ILE A 27 4.98 7.76 -10.06
C ILE A 27 4.06 6.58 -9.75
N PRO A 28 2.81 6.78 -9.29
CA PRO A 28 2.02 5.62 -8.87
C PRO A 28 1.68 4.73 -10.08
N GLY A 29 2.05 3.45 -9.98
CA GLY A 29 1.88 2.45 -11.03
C GLY A 29 0.54 1.74 -10.96
N GLY A 30 0.22 0.98 -12.01
CA GLY A 30 -0.88 0.00 -12.01
C GLY A 30 -2.31 0.55 -12.00
N LEU A 31 -2.50 1.88 -11.91
CA LEU A 31 -3.84 2.48 -11.83
C LEU A 31 -4.49 2.73 -13.21
N PRO A 32 -5.80 2.46 -13.35
CA PRO A 32 -6.65 1.82 -12.34
C PRO A 32 -6.44 0.30 -12.31
N VAL A 33 -6.90 -0.38 -11.27
CA VAL A 33 -6.80 -1.86 -11.21
C VAL A 33 -7.48 -2.51 -12.41
N ASP A 34 -8.72 -2.13 -12.70
CA ASP A 34 -9.45 -2.54 -13.90
C ASP A 34 -10.44 -1.44 -14.30
N ARG A 35 -10.31 -0.88 -15.51
CA ARG A 35 -11.20 0.19 -15.99
C ARG A 35 -12.67 -0.23 -16.08
N LYS A 36 -12.98 -1.53 -16.11
CA LYS A 36 -14.36 -2.03 -16.07
C LYS A 36 -15.04 -1.73 -14.73
N PHE A 37 -14.29 -1.74 -13.64
CA PHE A 37 -14.81 -1.59 -12.26
C PHE A 37 -14.30 -0.33 -11.56
N SER A 38 -13.26 0.30 -12.12
CA SER A 38 -12.55 1.42 -11.53
C SER A 38 -12.70 2.70 -12.31
N HIS A 39 -13.23 3.71 -11.62
CA HIS A 39 -13.29 5.07 -12.11
C HIS A 39 -12.24 5.99 -11.48
N GLY A 40 -11.39 5.47 -10.58
CA GLY A 40 -10.31 6.22 -9.96
C GLY A 40 -9.48 7.03 -10.96
N LYS A 41 -9.03 8.21 -10.53
CA LYS A 41 -8.14 9.04 -11.34
C LYS A 41 -6.82 8.33 -11.57
N THR A 42 -6.23 8.57 -12.73
CA THR A 42 -4.94 8.00 -13.12
C THR A 42 -4.09 9.08 -13.73
N LEU A 43 -2.80 8.83 -13.90
CA LEU A 43 -1.98 9.66 -14.77
C LEU A 43 -2.17 9.23 -16.22
N SER A 44 -2.13 10.21 -17.12
CA SER A 44 -1.91 10.02 -18.54
C SER A 44 -0.41 9.81 -18.82
N ILE A 45 -0.08 9.22 -19.97
CA ILE A 45 1.32 9.03 -20.39
C ILE A 45 2.09 10.37 -20.43
N LYS A 46 1.42 11.47 -20.81
CA LYS A 46 2.01 12.81 -20.79
C LYS A 46 2.31 13.30 -19.38
N GLU A 47 1.40 13.08 -18.43
CA GLU A 47 1.62 13.43 -17.03
C GLU A 47 2.69 12.55 -16.37
N GLU A 48 2.75 11.26 -16.71
CA GLU A 48 3.85 10.38 -16.30
C GLU A 48 5.19 10.93 -16.80
N LYS A 49 5.27 11.35 -18.07
CA LYS A 49 6.49 11.93 -18.64
C LYS A 49 6.91 13.20 -17.88
N GLN A 50 5.97 14.09 -17.62
CA GLN A 50 6.24 15.31 -16.83
C GLN A 50 6.63 14.99 -15.38
N ALA A 51 6.11 13.89 -14.82
CA ALA A 51 6.41 13.48 -13.46
C ALA A 51 7.84 12.94 -13.31
N ILE A 52 8.40 12.30 -14.35
CA ILE A 52 9.78 11.79 -14.36
C ILE A 52 10.77 12.93 -14.13
N ASP A 53 10.51 14.10 -14.71
CA ASP A 53 11.39 15.27 -14.61
C ASP A 53 11.34 15.97 -13.23
N LEU A 54 10.46 15.53 -12.32
CA LEU A 54 10.35 16.11 -10.98
C LEU A 54 11.49 15.58 -10.09
N ARG A 55 12.24 16.50 -9.48
CA ARG A 55 13.50 16.22 -8.76
C ARG A 55 13.46 15.04 -7.78
N SER A 56 12.36 14.86 -7.04
CA SER A 56 12.26 13.82 -6.02
C SER A 56 11.67 12.51 -6.54
N VAL A 57 11.35 12.41 -7.83
CA VAL A 57 10.83 11.19 -8.47
C VAL A 57 11.98 10.30 -8.93
N VAL A 58 11.98 9.04 -8.49
CA VAL A 58 13.05 8.06 -8.77
C VAL A 58 12.61 6.92 -9.68
N GLY A 59 11.33 6.90 -10.09
CA GLY A 59 10.83 5.90 -11.02
C GLY A 59 9.32 5.67 -10.96
N LEU A 60 8.89 4.50 -11.44
CA LEU A 60 7.51 4.04 -11.42
C LEU A 60 7.28 3.12 -10.22
N GLY A 61 6.18 3.38 -9.51
CA GLY A 61 5.71 2.61 -8.37
C GLY A 61 5.20 1.25 -8.81
N GLU A 62 4.75 0.46 -7.85
CA GLU A 62 4.37 -0.94 -8.09
C GLU A 62 3.39 -1.12 -9.25
N VAL A 63 3.72 -2.05 -10.15
CA VAL A 63 2.84 -2.47 -11.25
C VAL A 63 2.11 -3.76 -10.86
N PHE A 64 1.14 -3.64 -9.94
CA PHE A 64 0.43 -4.79 -9.35
C PHE A 64 -0.44 -5.58 -10.35
N SER A 65 -0.84 -4.96 -11.47
CA SER A 65 -1.58 -5.65 -12.52
C SER A 65 -0.66 -6.50 -13.42
N TRP A 66 0.03 -7.51 -12.87
CA TRP A 66 0.93 -8.37 -13.64
C TRP A 66 0.20 -9.07 -14.81
N THR A 67 -1.11 -9.29 -14.71
CA THR A 67 -1.94 -9.79 -15.81
C THR A 67 -1.98 -8.84 -17.01
N LYS A 68 -2.02 -7.52 -16.81
CA LYS A 68 -1.97 -6.53 -17.90
C LYS A 68 -0.60 -6.51 -18.57
N VAL A 69 0.47 -6.69 -17.80
CA VAL A 69 1.83 -6.79 -18.34
C VAL A 69 1.97 -8.04 -19.21
N THR A 70 1.62 -9.21 -18.66
CA THR A 70 1.72 -10.49 -19.39
C THR A 70 0.80 -10.58 -20.62
N LYS A 71 -0.38 -9.93 -20.57
CA LYS A 71 -1.29 -9.80 -21.71
C LYS A 71 -0.95 -8.65 -22.67
N ARG A 72 0.13 -7.90 -22.41
CA ARG A 72 0.60 -6.77 -23.23
C ARG A 72 -0.47 -5.70 -23.44
N ASP A 73 -1.18 -5.33 -22.38
CA ASP A 73 -2.13 -4.22 -22.41
C ASP A 73 -1.47 -2.95 -23.00
N PRO A 74 -2.00 -2.35 -24.09
CA PRO A 74 -1.31 -1.29 -24.82
C PRO A 74 -0.94 -0.08 -23.96
N LYS A 75 -1.81 0.32 -23.01
CA LYS A 75 -1.52 1.46 -22.12
C LYS A 75 -0.39 1.11 -21.15
N THR A 76 -0.45 -0.07 -20.54
CA THR A 76 0.56 -0.56 -19.62
C THR A 76 1.92 -0.67 -20.31
N ILE A 77 1.99 -1.29 -21.49
CA ILE A 77 3.24 -1.43 -22.25
C ILE A 77 3.79 -0.06 -22.69
N LYS A 78 2.94 0.89 -23.06
CA LYS A 78 3.37 2.25 -23.41
C LYS A 78 3.99 2.99 -22.20
N SER A 79 3.42 2.83 -21.01
CA SER A 79 3.98 3.36 -19.77
C SER A 79 5.35 2.73 -19.46
N LEU A 80 5.44 1.39 -19.49
CA LEU A 80 6.70 0.67 -19.24
C LEU A 80 7.79 1.08 -20.25
N LYS A 81 7.45 1.15 -21.55
CA LYS A 81 8.37 1.62 -22.59
C LYS A 81 8.91 3.01 -22.27
N GLN A 82 8.04 3.95 -21.90
CA GLN A 82 8.45 5.31 -21.54
C GLN A 82 9.38 5.32 -20.32
N MET A 83 9.11 4.52 -19.29
CA MET A 83 9.98 4.42 -18.12
C MET A 83 11.38 3.92 -18.50
N HIS A 84 11.45 2.91 -19.37
CA HIS A 84 12.73 2.38 -19.87
C HIS A 84 13.50 3.41 -20.71
N GLU A 85 12.82 4.13 -21.61
CA GLU A 85 13.44 5.19 -22.43
C GLU A 85 14.02 6.33 -21.59
N ASN A 86 13.53 6.52 -20.36
CA ASN A 86 14.02 7.52 -19.41
C ASN A 86 14.89 6.91 -18.29
N ASN A 87 15.34 5.66 -18.44
CA ASN A 87 16.18 4.94 -17.47
C ASN A 87 15.59 4.81 -16.05
N CYS A 88 14.27 4.96 -15.91
CA CYS A 88 13.58 4.90 -14.64
C CYS A 88 13.59 3.47 -14.07
N ILE A 89 13.66 3.39 -12.73
CA ILE A 89 13.39 2.13 -12.02
C ILE A 89 11.89 1.87 -12.05
N ILE A 90 11.49 0.60 -12.22
CA ILE A 90 10.10 0.18 -12.18
C ILE A 90 9.94 -0.82 -11.04
N ASN A 91 9.14 -0.45 -10.04
CA ASN A 91 8.82 -1.31 -8.92
C ASN A 91 7.77 -2.35 -9.32
N GLY A 92 7.93 -3.58 -8.83
CA GLY A 92 7.00 -4.66 -9.13
C GLY A 92 6.15 -5.13 -7.98
N HIS A 93 5.05 -5.77 -8.34
CA HIS A 93 4.13 -6.43 -7.42
C HIS A 93 3.62 -7.70 -8.12
N THR A 94 4.01 -8.86 -7.59
CA THR A 94 3.85 -10.16 -8.27
C THR A 94 3.03 -11.14 -7.44
N ALA A 95 2.07 -10.64 -6.66
CA ALA A 95 1.16 -11.45 -5.87
C ALA A 95 0.48 -12.52 -6.74
N GLY A 96 0.63 -13.79 -6.33
CA GLY A 96 0.06 -14.94 -7.05
C GLY A 96 0.73 -15.27 -8.40
N ALA A 97 1.83 -14.61 -8.77
CA ALA A 97 2.62 -14.95 -9.96
C ALA A 97 3.82 -15.84 -9.61
N SER A 98 4.04 -16.87 -10.43
CA SER A 98 5.16 -17.81 -10.35
C SER A 98 5.49 -18.38 -11.74
N GLY A 99 6.65 -19.03 -11.87
CA GLY A 99 7.09 -19.73 -13.07
C GLY A 99 7.00 -18.86 -14.32
N LYS A 100 6.33 -19.36 -15.37
CA LYS A 100 6.22 -18.65 -16.67
C LYS A 100 5.55 -17.28 -16.57
N LYS A 101 4.58 -17.09 -15.65
CA LYS A 101 3.92 -15.79 -15.44
C LYS A 101 4.90 -14.78 -14.88
N LEU A 102 5.68 -15.19 -13.87
CA LEU A 102 6.72 -14.37 -13.26
C LEU A 102 7.83 -14.03 -14.29
N ASN A 103 8.29 -15.01 -15.06
CA ASN A 103 9.26 -14.78 -16.14
C ASN A 103 8.76 -13.74 -17.16
N SER A 104 7.50 -13.85 -17.59
CA SER A 104 6.92 -12.89 -18.54
C SER A 104 6.83 -11.48 -17.96
N TYR A 105 6.59 -11.34 -16.65
CA TYR A 105 6.53 -10.05 -15.97
C TYR A 105 7.93 -9.44 -15.83
N ILE A 106 8.93 -10.23 -15.44
CA ILE A 106 10.31 -9.77 -15.32
C ILE A 106 10.89 -9.38 -16.69
N ALA A 107 10.55 -10.13 -17.73
CA ALA A 107 10.98 -9.86 -19.10
C ALA A 107 10.51 -8.47 -19.63
N SER A 108 9.51 -7.84 -19.00
CA SER A 108 9.13 -6.45 -19.31
C SER A 108 9.99 -5.41 -18.59
N GLY A 109 11.08 -5.83 -17.93
CA GLY A 109 12.05 -4.98 -17.25
C GLY A 109 11.65 -4.56 -15.84
N ILE A 110 10.77 -5.31 -15.17
CA ILE A 110 10.36 -5.04 -13.79
C ILE A 110 11.10 -5.98 -12.86
N PHE A 111 12.04 -5.44 -12.09
CA PHE A 111 13.04 -6.25 -11.38
C PHE A 111 12.94 -6.20 -9.85
N SER A 112 11.88 -5.63 -9.27
CA SER A 112 11.65 -5.74 -7.81
C SER A 112 10.30 -6.32 -7.48
N CYS A 113 10.16 -6.81 -6.24
CA CYS A 113 8.89 -7.25 -5.72
C CYS A 113 8.87 -7.25 -4.18
N HIS A 114 7.77 -6.78 -3.59
CA HIS A 114 7.47 -6.92 -2.15
C HIS A 114 6.46 -8.02 -1.82
N GLU A 115 5.86 -8.66 -2.82
CA GLU A 115 4.88 -9.73 -2.65
C GLU A 115 5.36 -11.14 -2.26
N PRO A 116 6.66 -11.49 -2.15
CA PRO A 116 7.05 -12.81 -1.65
C PRO A 116 6.73 -12.95 -0.16
N ILE A 117 6.03 -14.02 0.20
CA ILE A 117 5.53 -14.21 1.57
C ILE A 117 6.26 -15.31 2.34
N ASN A 118 7.14 -16.03 1.66
CA ASN A 118 7.88 -17.15 2.21
C ASN A 118 9.21 -17.33 1.48
N TYR A 119 10.08 -18.14 2.06
CA TYR A 119 11.43 -18.42 1.54
C TYR A 119 11.44 -18.87 0.07
N ASP A 120 10.56 -19.80 -0.33
CA ASP A 120 10.59 -20.35 -1.70
C ASP A 120 10.27 -19.28 -2.75
N GLN A 121 9.31 -18.40 -2.45
CA GLN A 121 8.97 -17.27 -3.31
C GLN A 121 10.08 -16.22 -3.39
N VAL A 122 10.79 -16.00 -2.28
CA VAL A 122 11.98 -15.13 -2.24
C VAL A 122 13.08 -15.73 -3.12
N LEU A 123 13.38 -17.02 -2.95
CA LEU A 123 14.42 -17.72 -3.68
C LEU A 123 14.13 -17.77 -5.19
N GLU A 124 12.89 -18.02 -5.59
CA GLU A 124 12.46 -17.98 -7.00
C GLU A 124 12.82 -16.64 -7.64
N ARG A 125 12.50 -15.54 -6.97
CA ARG A 125 12.74 -14.18 -7.48
C ARG A 125 14.21 -13.80 -7.50
N LEU A 126 14.97 -14.18 -6.48
CA LEU A 126 16.42 -13.98 -6.45
C LEU A 126 17.11 -14.75 -7.60
N ARG A 127 16.69 -15.98 -7.89
CA ARG A 127 17.20 -16.79 -9.01
C ARG A 127 16.91 -16.16 -10.37
N LEU A 128 15.82 -15.42 -10.49
CA LEU A 128 15.46 -14.67 -11.69
C LEU A 128 16.12 -13.27 -11.73
N GLY A 129 17.00 -12.98 -10.78
CA GLY A 129 17.70 -11.70 -10.71
C GLY A 129 16.83 -10.54 -10.24
N MET A 130 15.70 -10.79 -9.58
CA MET A 130 14.94 -9.71 -8.96
C MET A 130 15.58 -9.24 -7.64
N TRP A 131 15.23 -8.03 -7.26
CA TRP A 131 15.35 -7.48 -5.93
C TRP A 131 14.10 -7.80 -5.13
N VAL A 132 14.28 -8.30 -3.91
CA VAL A 132 13.17 -8.66 -3.04
C VAL A 132 13.10 -7.67 -1.90
N MET A 133 11.93 -7.05 -1.75
CA MET A 133 11.60 -6.13 -0.67
C MET A 133 10.82 -6.92 0.39
N ILE A 134 11.46 -7.29 1.49
CA ILE A 134 10.80 -8.08 2.55
C ILE A 134 9.92 -7.13 3.36
N ARG A 135 8.62 -7.47 3.47
CA ARG A 135 7.63 -6.66 4.17
C ARG A 135 7.64 -6.89 5.66
N GLU A 136 7.64 -5.79 6.39
CA GLU A 136 7.32 -5.76 7.82
C GLU A 136 6.51 -4.49 8.13
N GLY A 137 5.20 -4.60 7.98
CA GLY A 137 4.22 -3.53 8.23
C GLY A 137 3.04 -4.00 9.09
N SER A 138 2.00 -3.18 9.14
CA SER A 138 0.82 -3.45 9.98
C SER A 138 -0.06 -4.57 9.43
N ILE A 139 -0.16 -4.64 8.09
CA ILE A 139 -1.03 -5.61 7.41
C ILE A 139 -0.30 -6.95 7.25
N ARG A 140 1.03 -6.92 7.02
CA ARG A 140 1.84 -8.12 6.78
C ARG A 140 3.21 -8.02 7.42
N ARG A 141 3.62 -9.12 8.05
CA ARG A 141 4.89 -9.29 8.75
C ARG A 141 5.58 -10.55 8.25
N ASP A 142 6.31 -10.40 7.14
CA ASP A 142 6.87 -11.52 6.38
C ASP A 142 8.31 -11.86 6.85
N LEU A 143 8.95 -11.05 7.70
CA LEU A 143 10.34 -11.30 8.15
C LEU A 143 10.50 -12.64 8.87
N LYS A 144 9.54 -12.98 9.75
CA LYS A 144 9.60 -14.21 10.55
C LYS A 144 9.65 -15.48 9.69
N GLU A 145 8.93 -15.48 8.58
CA GLU A 145 8.85 -16.61 7.65
C GLU A 145 10.04 -16.66 6.67
N ILE A 146 10.75 -15.55 6.47
CA ILE A 146 11.79 -15.41 5.45
C ILE A 146 13.20 -15.44 6.05
N VAL A 147 13.48 -14.61 7.05
CA VAL A 147 14.84 -14.34 7.55
C VAL A 147 15.54 -15.61 8.07
N PRO A 148 14.94 -16.43 8.96
CA PRO A 148 15.63 -17.63 9.47
C PRO A 148 16.05 -18.61 8.37
N LEU A 149 15.22 -18.75 7.32
CA LEU A 149 15.51 -19.64 6.20
C LEU A 149 16.56 -19.07 5.25
N VAL A 150 16.52 -17.76 4.98
CA VAL A 150 17.57 -17.06 4.22
C VAL A 150 18.94 -17.26 4.88
N LEU A 151 19.00 -17.13 6.21
CA LEU A 151 20.24 -17.29 7.00
C LEU A 151 20.73 -18.74 7.02
N SER A 152 19.87 -19.70 7.38
CA SER A 152 20.26 -21.11 7.49
C SER A 152 20.70 -21.72 6.15
N LYS A 153 20.11 -21.24 5.04
CA LYS A 153 20.47 -21.67 3.68
C LYS A 153 21.58 -20.83 3.04
N LYS A 154 22.14 -19.86 3.78
CA LYS A 154 23.24 -18.97 3.34
C LYS A 154 22.95 -18.29 1.99
N ILE A 155 21.71 -17.83 1.82
CA ILE A 155 21.31 -17.13 0.60
C ILE A 155 21.98 -15.75 0.54
N TYR A 156 22.42 -15.39 -0.66
CA TYR A 156 23.02 -14.08 -0.93
C TYR A 156 22.01 -12.95 -0.68
N ASN A 157 22.33 -12.05 0.24
CA ASN A 157 21.41 -11.03 0.74
C ASN A 157 21.56 -9.65 0.05
N ASN A 158 22.50 -9.48 -0.90
CA ASN A 158 22.74 -8.18 -1.56
C ASN A 158 21.64 -7.72 -2.53
N ARG A 159 20.59 -8.55 -2.74
CA ARG A 159 19.36 -8.16 -3.45
C ARG A 159 18.12 -8.19 -2.56
N LEU A 160 18.31 -8.28 -1.25
CA LEU A 160 17.26 -8.09 -0.27
C LEU A 160 17.23 -6.62 0.16
N MET A 161 16.02 -6.10 0.36
CA MET A 161 15.73 -4.78 0.91
C MET A 161 14.57 -4.92 1.89
N PHE A 162 14.38 -3.95 2.78
CA PHE A 162 13.17 -3.90 3.62
C PHE A 162 12.15 -2.91 3.06
N CYS A 163 10.88 -3.20 3.26
CA CYS A 163 9.80 -2.24 3.07
C CYS A 163 8.72 -2.46 4.13
N SER A 164 8.03 -1.40 4.53
CA SER A 164 6.82 -1.53 5.35
C SER A 164 5.57 -1.82 4.52
N ASP A 165 5.59 -1.41 3.23
CA ASP A 165 4.41 -1.37 2.35
C ASP A 165 3.32 -0.46 2.96
N GLY A 166 2.42 -1.03 3.77
CA GLY A 166 1.46 -0.29 4.58
C GLY A 166 1.76 -0.42 6.07
N VAL A 167 1.95 0.73 6.74
CA VAL A 167 2.01 0.82 8.20
C VAL A 167 1.04 1.89 8.70
N ASP A 168 0.35 1.59 9.79
CA ASP A 168 -0.57 2.52 10.42
C ASP A 168 0.15 3.46 11.41
N PRO A 169 -0.44 4.63 11.75
CA PRO A 169 0.18 5.58 12.67
C PRO A 169 0.46 5.04 14.08
N PHE A 170 -0.34 4.06 14.54
CA PHE A 170 -0.16 3.44 15.84
C PHE A 170 1.09 2.56 15.84
N ASP A 171 1.27 1.70 14.83
CA ASP A 171 2.45 0.86 14.69
C ASP A 171 3.73 1.69 14.43
N ILE A 172 3.66 2.75 13.61
CA ILE A 172 4.81 3.67 13.45
C ILE A 172 5.26 4.24 14.81
N SER A 173 4.31 4.65 15.65
CA SER A 173 4.60 5.33 16.92
C SER A 173 5.10 4.38 18.01
N ASN A 174 4.62 3.13 18.02
CA ASN A 174 4.92 2.16 19.08
C ASN A 174 6.03 1.17 18.71
N ILE A 175 6.17 0.83 17.42
CA ILE A 175 7.04 -0.26 16.94
C ILE A 175 8.20 0.30 16.12
N GLY A 176 7.91 1.27 15.24
CA GLY A 176 8.86 1.91 14.33
C GLY A 176 8.54 1.65 12.85
N HIS A 177 9.50 1.93 11.99
CA HIS A 177 9.39 1.79 10.53
C HIS A 177 10.49 0.83 10.00
N ILE A 178 11.36 1.26 9.08
CA ILE A 178 12.49 0.44 8.63
C ILE A 178 13.45 0.08 9.77
N ASP A 179 13.57 0.94 10.79
CA ASP A 179 14.35 0.62 11.99
C ASP A 179 13.80 -0.60 12.76
N HIS A 180 12.47 -0.81 12.72
CA HIS A 180 11.85 -2.03 13.23
C HIS A 180 12.26 -3.25 12.40
N CYS A 181 12.24 -3.15 11.06
CA CYS A 181 12.67 -4.24 10.18
C CYS A 181 14.10 -4.71 10.51
N VAL A 182 15.00 -3.76 10.78
CA VAL A 182 16.39 -4.04 11.17
C VAL A 182 16.44 -4.72 12.54
N ARG A 183 15.78 -4.16 13.57
CA ARG A 183 15.75 -4.76 14.91
C ARG A 183 15.18 -6.17 14.89
N GLU A 184 14.08 -6.38 14.17
CA GLU A 184 13.41 -7.68 14.11
C GLU A 184 14.26 -8.71 13.37
N SER A 185 14.90 -8.33 12.26
CA SER A 185 15.85 -9.20 11.56
C SER A 185 17.02 -9.62 12.46
N ILE A 186 17.55 -8.71 13.28
CA ILE A 186 18.62 -9.03 14.24
C ILE A 186 18.13 -10.01 15.31
N LYS A 187 16.91 -9.82 15.85
CA LYS A 187 16.32 -10.78 16.79
C LYS A 187 16.14 -12.17 16.18
N LEU A 188 15.82 -12.23 14.89
CA LEU A 188 15.70 -13.48 14.12
C LEU A 188 17.08 -14.09 13.74
N GLY A 189 18.18 -13.50 14.20
CA GLY A 189 19.54 -14.05 14.07
C GLY A 189 20.38 -13.43 12.95
N MET A 190 19.88 -12.41 12.24
CA MET A 190 20.66 -11.73 11.21
C MET A 190 21.81 -10.94 11.83
N ASN A 191 22.99 -10.97 11.19
CA ASN A 191 24.09 -10.11 11.59
C ASN A 191 23.64 -8.63 11.52
N PRO A 192 23.87 -7.80 12.56
CA PRO A 192 23.46 -6.39 12.54
C PRO A 192 23.99 -5.58 11.35
N ILE A 193 25.20 -5.86 10.87
CA ILE A 193 25.80 -5.18 9.71
C ILE A 193 25.06 -5.54 8.43
N ASP A 194 24.68 -6.80 8.26
CA ASP A 194 23.88 -7.25 7.12
C ASP A 194 22.49 -6.59 7.14
N ALA A 195 21.83 -6.56 8.30
CA ALA A 195 20.52 -5.93 8.46
C ALA A 195 20.58 -4.42 8.13
N ILE A 196 21.62 -3.72 8.61
CA ILE A 196 21.86 -2.31 8.27
C ILE A 196 22.14 -2.15 6.77
N SER A 197 22.90 -3.06 6.16
CA SER A 197 23.22 -3.00 4.73
C SER A 197 22.00 -3.21 3.84
N ILE A 198 21.10 -4.12 4.22
CA ILE A 198 19.80 -4.35 3.57
C ILE A 198 18.91 -3.09 3.67
N ALA A 199 18.91 -2.43 4.83
CA ALA A 199 18.12 -1.21 5.07
C ALA A 199 18.70 0.05 4.41
N SER A 200 19.97 0.03 4.01
CA SER A 200 20.69 1.18 3.46
C SER A 200 21.25 0.89 2.07
N ARG A 201 22.47 0.39 1.97
CA ARG A 201 23.21 0.13 0.72
C ARG A 201 22.36 -0.55 -0.34
N ASN A 202 21.74 -1.68 -0.04
CA ASN A 202 21.00 -2.46 -1.03
C ASN A 202 19.81 -1.67 -1.62
N CYS A 203 19.11 -0.88 -0.79
CA CYS A 203 18.02 -0.02 -1.24
C CYS A 203 18.52 1.02 -2.25
N PHE A 204 19.61 1.72 -1.92
CA PHE A 204 20.16 2.74 -2.81
C PHE A 204 20.86 2.16 -4.04
N ASP A 205 21.41 0.95 -3.97
CA ASP A 205 21.95 0.24 -5.13
C ASP A 205 20.84 -0.09 -6.12
N TYR A 206 19.69 -0.59 -5.65
CA TYR A 206 18.54 -0.86 -6.52
C TYR A 206 18.05 0.40 -7.23
N TYR A 207 17.97 1.52 -6.51
CA TYR A 207 17.56 2.81 -7.08
C TYR A 207 18.66 3.54 -7.87
N LYS A 208 19.84 2.91 -8.09
CA LYS A 208 21.01 3.52 -8.78
C LYS A 208 21.49 4.82 -8.13
N MET A 209 21.35 4.91 -6.81
CA MET A 209 21.70 6.05 -5.97
C MET A 209 22.85 5.73 -5.01
N GLY A 210 23.49 4.57 -5.18
CA GLY A 210 24.61 4.10 -4.37
C GLY A 210 25.88 4.94 -4.51
N SER A 211 25.97 5.90 -5.45
CA SER A 211 27.05 6.91 -5.45
C SER A 211 26.89 7.87 -4.28
N ASP A 212 25.66 8.35 -4.06
CA ASP A 212 25.36 9.46 -3.15
C ASP A 212 24.97 8.95 -1.75
N PHE A 213 24.27 7.82 -1.68
CA PHE A 213 23.63 7.31 -0.48
C PHE A 213 24.07 5.89 -0.11
N GLY A 214 23.47 5.33 0.95
CA GLY A 214 23.56 3.91 1.31
C GLY A 214 24.84 3.49 2.04
N GLY A 215 25.77 4.40 2.32
CA GLY A 215 26.99 4.08 3.04
C GLY A 215 27.72 5.31 3.55
N ILE A 216 28.82 5.09 4.27
CA ILE A 216 29.68 6.15 4.81
C ILE A 216 30.98 6.17 4.01
N GLY A 217 31.32 7.32 3.44
CA GLY A 217 32.56 7.51 2.70
C GLY A 217 32.69 8.94 2.14
N PRO A 218 33.91 9.40 1.85
CA PRO A 218 34.13 10.68 1.18
C PRO A 218 33.33 10.80 -0.12
N GLY A 219 32.72 11.95 -0.37
CA GLY A 219 31.89 12.22 -1.56
C GLY A 219 30.42 11.82 -1.42
N LYS A 220 30.04 11.05 -0.39
CA LYS A 220 28.64 10.69 -0.12
C LYS A 220 27.90 11.80 0.62
N VAL A 221 26.57 11.79 0.50
CA VAL A 221 25.69 12.65 1.27
C VAL A 221 25.75 12.25 2.75
N ALA A 222 25.94 13.24 3.62
CA ALA A 222 26.04 13.04 5.07
C ALA A 222 24.66 12.80 5.73
N ASP A 223 24.04 11.68 5.37
CA ASP A 223 22.88 11.10 6.04
C ASP A 223 23.36 9.96 6.95
N ILE A 224 23.45 10.23 8.26
CA ILE A 224 24.19 9.37 9.20
C ILE A 224 23.35 9.13 10.45
N LEU A 225 23.28 7.86 10.86
CA LEU A 225 22.79 7.47 12.17
C LEU A 225 23.99 7.24 13.11
N ILE A 226 23.99 7.89 14.26
CA ILE A 226 24.92 7.59 15.36
C ILE A 226 24.16 6.75 16.37
N LEU A 227 24.65 5.55 16.63
CA LEU A 227 24.01 4.57 17.50
C LEU A 227 24.78 4.45 18.82
N ASP A 228 24.07 4.38 19.95
CA ASP A 228 24.66 3.99 21.24
C ASP A 228 24.98 2.48 21.26
N ASP A 229 24.17 1.69 20.57
CA ASP A 229 24.29 0.23 20.47
C ASP A 229 23.77 -0.22 19.11
N TYR A 230 24.67 -0.72 18.24
CA TYR A 230 24.32 -1.18 16.90
C TYR A 230 23.63 -2.55 16.88
N LYS A 231 23.73 -3.36 17.94
CA LYS A 231 23.01 -4.63 18.06
C LYS A 231 21.55 -4.39 18.42
N LYS A 232 21.27 -3.34 19.19
CA LYS A 232 19.90 -2.93 19.56
C LYS A 232 19.31 -1.85 18.65
N ILE A 233 20.13 -1.26 17.76
CA ILE A 233 19.76 -0.12 16.91
C ILE A 233 19.23 1.05 17.77
N LYS A 234 19.94 1.36 18.88
CA LYS A 234 19.58 2.48 19.75
C LYS A 234 20.11 3.78 19.14
N ILE A 235 19.24 4.56 18.49
CA ILE A 235 19.60 5.80 17.79
C ILE A 235 19.84 6.94 18.79
N ASN A 236 21.03 7.53 18.75
CA ASN A 236 21.43 8.68 19.56
C ASN A 236 21.26 10.00 18.79
N LYS A 237 21.88 10.10 17.61
CA LYS A 237 21.82 11.26 16.71
C LYS A 237 21.47 10.83 15.30
N VAL A 238 20.79 11.73 14.60
CA VAL A 238 20.55 11.62 13.16
C VAL A 238 21.08 12.88 12.49
N ILE A 239 21.97 12.69 11.54
CA ILE A 239 22.48 13.74 10.65
C ILE A 239 21.79 13.55 9.30
N LEU A 240 21.23 14.63 8.75
CA LEU A 240 20.56 14.67 7.46
C LEU A 240 21.22 15.75 6.61
N GLY A 241 21.88 15.35 5.52
CA GLY A 241 22.62 16.27 4.65
C GLY A 241 23.64 17.14 5.41
N GLY A 242 24.31 16.56 6.41
CA GLY A 242 25.31 17.26 7.23
C GLY A 242 24.76 18.07 8.40
N LYS A 243 23.43 18.11 8.61
CA LYS A 243 22.80 18.83 9.73
C LYS A 243 22.24 17.85 10.76
N ILE A 244 22.46 18.11 12.04
CA ILE A 244 21.87 17.32 13.13
C ILE A 244 20.37 17.62 13.18
N VAL A 245 19.54 16.59 12.94
CA VAL A 245 18.07 16.68 13.00
C VAL A 245 17.49 15.97 14.21
N VAL A 246 18.21 15.00 14.78
CA VAL A 246 17.88 14.34 16.05
C VAL A 246 19.11 14.37 16.95
N SER A 247 18.91 14.66 18.24
CA SER A 247 19.94 14.62 19.27
C SER A 247 19.37 14.02 20.56
N ASN A 248 20.13 13.12 21.20
CA ASN A 248 19.68 12.37 22.37
C ASN A 248 18.30 11.70 22.18
N GLY A 249 18.08 11.12 20.99
CA GLY A 249 16.82 10.46 20.63
C GLY A 249 15.62 11.40 20.42
N LYS A 250 15.81 12.73 20.47
CA LYS A 250 14.75 13.72 20.29
C LYS A 250 14.95 14.51 19.00
N LEU A 251 13.87 14.76 18.27
CA LEU A 251 13.89 15.63 17.11
C LEU A 251 14.26 17.06 17.55
N VAL A 252 15.30 17.62 16.94
CA VAL A 252 15.77 19.01 17.16
C VAL A 252 15.55 19.90 15.94
N ALA A 253 15.22 19.32 14.78
CA ALA A 253 14.84 20.08 13.61
C ALA A 253 13.43 20.68 13.75
N LYS A 254 13.24 21.90 13.22
CA LYS A 254 11.91 22.53 13.15
C LYS A 254 11.10 21.87 12.03
N ILE A 255 9.92 21.35 12.37
CA ILE A 255 8.94 20.89 11.38
C ILE A 255 7.99 22.03 11.05
N HIS A 256 7.92 22.37 9.76
CA HIS A 256 6.87 23.24 9.25
C HIS A 256 5.79 22.38 8.62
N THR A 257 4.65 22.21 9.30
CA THR A 257 3.53 21.44 8.77
C THR A 257 2.99 22.13 7.51
N PRO A 258 3.10 21.52 6.32
CA PRO A 258 2.60 22.13 5.12
C PRO A 258 1.08 22.24 5.19
N LYS A 259 0.52 23.37 4.77
CA LYS A 259 -0.93 23.55 4.70
C LYS A 259 -1.50 22.62 3.62
N VAL A 260 -2.39 21.72 4.03
CA VAL A 260 -3.16 20.87 3.10
C VAL A 260 -4.19 21.75 2.38
N PRO A 261 -4.17 21.82 1.04
CA PRO A 261 -5.09 22.66 0.31
C PRO A 261 -6.56 22.25 0.48
N THR A 262 -7.46 23.22 0.48
CA THR A 262 -8.91 22.98 0.68
C THR A 262 -9.51 22.04 -0.35
N TRP A 263 -8.99 22.03 -1.59
CA TRP A 263 -9.45 21.13 -2.66
C TRP A 263 -9.08 19.65 -2.41
N MET A 264 -8.11 19.36 -1.53
CA MET A 264 -7.81 17.99 -1.08
C MET A 264 -8.71 17.52 0.07
N LYS A 265 -9.34 18.46 0.77
CA LYS A 265 -10.27 18.13 1.87
C LYS A 265 -11.68 17.84 1.36
N LYS A 266 -12.08 18.44 0.24
CA LYS A 266 -13.43 18.30 -0.34
C LYS A 266 -13.53 17.16 -1.35
N THR A 267 -13.16 15.95 -0.92
CA THR A 267 -13.08 14.75 -1.79
C THR A 267 -14.23 13.77 -1.61
N VAL A 268 -15.02 13.88 -0.54
CA VAL A 268 -16.19 13.03 -0.28
C VAL A 268 -17.44 13.71 -0.86
N LYS A 269 -17.94 13.19 -1.97
CA LYS A 269 -19.10 13.71 -2.72
C LYS A 269 -20.22 12.70 -2.79
N ILE A 270 -20.76 12.32 -1.63
CA ILE A 270 -21.86 11.37 -1.54
C ILE A 270 -23.20 12.08 -1.28
N PRO A 271 -24.31 11.58 -1.81
CA PRO A 271 -25.63 12.05 -1.41
C PRO A 271 -25.93 11.67 0.04
N LYS A 272 -26.94 12.31 0.64
CA LYS A 272 -27.43 11.93 1.97
C LYS A 272 -27.94 10.48 1.93
N LEU A 273 -27.28 9.61 2.68
CA LEU A 273 -27.64 8.19 2.78
C LEU A 273 -28.86 8.01 3.70
N GLN A 274 -29.72 7.06 3.34
CA GLN A 274 -30.90 6.64 4.08
C GLN A 274 -30.81 5.12 4.29
N PRO A 275 -31.50 4.52 5.27
CA PRO A 275 -31.48 3.06 5.46
C PRO A 275 -31.84 2.29 4.17
N LYS A 276 -32.86 2.76 3.44
CA LYS A 276 -33.25 2.21 2.13
C LYS A 276 -32.16 2.26 1.06
N SER A 277 -31.10 3.06 1.25
CA SER A 277 -29.97 3.11 0.32
C SER A 277 -29.21 1.79 0.25
N PHE A 278 -29.35 0.93 1.26
CA PHE A 278 -28.66 -0.37 1.39
C PHE A 278 -29.60 -1.56 1.13
N ASN A 279 -30.80 -1.31 0.59
CA ASN A 279 -31.74 -2.38 0.31
C ASN A 279 -31.31 -3.20 -0.93
N VAL A 280 -31.45 -4.51 -0.81
CA VAL A 280 -31.37 -5.46 -1.92
C VAL A 280 -32.76 -6.06 -2.03
N THR A 281 -33.49 -5.72 -3.09
CA THR A 281 -34.92 -6.05 -3.19
C THR A 281 -35.13 -7.48 -3.66
N SER A 282 -35.98 -8.22 -2.95
CA SER A 282 -36.49 -9.52 -3.40
C SER A 282 -37.99 -9.63 -3.11
N LYS A 283 -38.68 -10.43 -3.92
CA LYS A 283 -40.10 -10.80 -3.71
C LYS A 283 -40.26 -12.16 -3.04
N ASN A 284 -39.17 -12.90 -2.85
CA ASN A 284 -39.17 -14.20 -2.20
C ASN A 284 -39.18 -14.02 -0.67
N ASN A 285 -39.46 -15.08 0.08
CA ASN A 285 -39.29 -15.09 1.55
C ASN A 285 -37.83 -15.40 1.94
N VAL A 286 -37.12 -16.12 1.07
CA VAL A 286 -35.70 -16.48 1.20
C VAL A 286 -35.04 -16.30 -0.16
N GLU A 287 -33.83 -15.75 -0.19
CA GLU A 287 -33.07 -15.53 -1.41
C GLU A 287 -31.68 -16.17 -1.29
N THR A 288 -31.26 -16.94 -2.30
CA THR A 288 -29.88 -17.43 -2.42
C THR A 288 -29.02 -16.33 -3.02
N VAL A 289 -28.13 -15.73 -2.22
CA VAL A 289 -27.27 -14.63 -2.67
C VAL A 289 -25.82 -15.06 -2.85
N ASN A 290 -25.10 -14.40 -3.75
CA ASN A 290 -23.64 -14.51 -3.79
C ASN A 290 -23.02 -13.70 -2.64
N THR A 291 -22.06 -14.29 -1.94
CA THR A 291 -21.31 -13.66 -0.86
C THR A 291 -19.82 -13.55 -1.22
N ILE A 292 -19.17 -12.54 -0.66
CA ILE A 292 -17.71 -12.40 -0.62
C ILE A 292 -17.27 -13.01 0.70
N LEU A 293 -16.74 -14.23 0.68
CA LEU A 293 -16.26 -14.91 1.88
C LEU A 293 -14.82 -14.54 2.18
N MET A 294 -14.59 -13.94 3.34
CA MET A 294 -13.24 -13.69 3.87
C MET A 294 -12.62 -14.99 4.38
N ARG A 295 -11.55 -15.45 3.72
CA ARG A 295 -10.75 -16.60 4.17
C ARG A 295 -9.66 -16.18 5.15
N THR A 296 -9.13 -14.98 4.93
CA THR A 296 -8.21 -14.25 5.80
C THR A 296 -8.53 -12.77 5.65
N GLU A 297 -7.74 -11.91 6.29
CA GLU A 297 -7.86 -10.45 6.23
C GLU A 297 -7.66 -9.89 4.81
N ILE A 298 -7.01 -10.64 3.91
CA ILE A 298 -6.65 -10.20 2.55
C ILE A 298 -7.07 -11.19 1.44
N VAL A 299 -7.52 -12.40 1.78
CA VAL A 299 -7.94 -13.42 0.82
C VAL A 299 -9.45 -13.58 0.86
N THR A 300 -10.11 -13.41 -0.29
CA THR A 300 -11.55 -13.61 -0.44
C THR A 300 -11.87 -14.72 -1.44
N LYS A 301 -13.06 -15.32 -1.32
CA LYS A 301 -13.60 -16.31 -2.25
C LYS A 301 -15.08 -16.02 -2.50
N LYS A 302 -15.55 -16.26 -3.72
CA LYS A 302 -17.00 -16.28 -4.01
C LYS A 302 -17.66 -17.46 -3.27
N SER A 303 -18.74 -17.19 -2.55
CA SER A 303 -19.59 -18.18 -1.88
C SER A 303 -21.06 -17.85 -2.15
N SER A 304 -21.98 -18.66 -1.60
CA SER A 304 -23.42 -18.44 -1.70
C SER A 304 -24.11 -18.88 -0.42
N VAL A 305 -25.11 -18.10 0.02
CA VAL A 305 -25.85 -18.33 1.26
C VAL A 305 -27.32 -17.97 1.07
N ASP A 306 -28.22 -18.75 1.67
CA ASP A 306 -29.64 -18.44 1.75
C ASP A 306 -29.92 -17.45 2.89
N LEU A 307 -30.58 -16.34 2.56
CA LEU A 307 -30.90 -15.26 3.48
C LEU A 307 -32.39 -14.94 3.47
N ASP A 308 -32.91 -14.66 4.66
CA ASP A 308 -34.30 -14.26 4.82
C ASP A 308 -34.57 -12.89 4.17
N VAL A 309 -35.77 -12.75 3.62
CA VAL A 309 -36.27 -11.49 3.08
C VAL A 309 -37.31 -10.94 4.03
N THR A 310 -37.11 -9.71 4.49
CA THR A 310 -38.05 -9.00 5.37
C THR A 310 -38.38 -7.66 4.73
N ASP A 311 -39.66 -7.29 4.65
CA ASP A 311 -40.12 -6.05 4.02
C ASP A 311 -39.57 -5.86 2.59
N SER A 312 -39.59 -6.93 1.78
CA SER A 312 -39.01 -6.97 0.42
C SER A 312 -37.51 -6.67 0.34
N ASN A 313 -36.76 -6.85 1.44
CA ASN A 313 -35.34 -6.60 1.52
C ASN A 313 -34.62 -7.86 2.00
N VAL A 314 -33.64 -8.35 1.23
CA VAL A 314 -32.78 -9.45 1.67
C VAL A 314 -31.98 -8.97 2.89
N SER A 315 -32.07 -9.69 4.01
CA SER A 315 -31.49 -9.30 5.29
C SER A 315 -30.05 -9.79 5.44
N ALA A 316 -29.23 -8.99 6.12
CA ALA A 316 -27.99 -9.49 6.71
C ALA A 316 -28.33 -10.53 7.81
N SER A 317 -27.37 -11.37 8.18
CA SER A 317 -27.58 -12.42 9.20
C SER A 317 -26.42 -12.38 10.19
N TYR A 318 -26.72 -12.07 11.45
CA TYR A 318 -25.73 -12.08 12.52
C TYR A 318 -25.23 -13.51 12.80
N ASP A 319 -26.16 -14.46 12.92
CA ASP A 319 -25.84 -15.86 13.23
C ASP A 319 -24.96 -16.54 12.16
N LYS A 320 -25.12 -16.15 10.89
CA LYS A 320 -24.31 -16.65 9.77
C LYS A 320 -23.09 -15.77 9.46
N ASP A 321 -22.86 -14.71 10.25
CA ASP A 321 -21.85 -13.67 10.03
C ASP A 321 -21.87 -13.09 8.59
N ILE A 322 -23.06 -12.72 8.14
CA ILE A 322 -23.33 -12.11 6.84
C ILE A 322 -23.65 -10.64 7.00
N TRP A 323 -22.84 -9.80 6.36
CA TRP A 323 -22.95 -8.35 6.36
C TRP A 323 -23.44 -7.86 5.01
N LYS A 324 -24.26 -6.82 5.00
CA LYS A 324 -24.42 -6.00 3.80
C LYS A 324 -23.17 -5.16 3.62
N VAL A 325 -22.56 -5.25 2.44
CA VAL A 325 -21.46 -4.39 2.02
C VAL A 325 -21.92 -3.49 0.89
N ALA A 326 -21.72 -2.19 1.04
CA ALA A 326 -21.99 -1.22 -0.02
C ALA A 326 -20.72 -0.49 -0.43
N ALA A 327 -20.53 -0.37 -1.74
CA ALA A 327 -19.51 0.49 -2.34
C ALA A 327 -20.20 1.69 -2.99
N LEU A 328 -19.75 2.90 -2.66
CA LEU A 328 -20.28 4.15 -3.19
C LEU A 328 -19.15 5.00 -3.77
N ASP A 329 -19.34 5.50 -4.99
CA ASP A 329 -18.41 6.47 -5.58
C ASP A 329 -18.47 7.79 -4.80
N ARG A 330 -17.45 8.02 -3.99
CA ARG A 330 -17.27 9.29 -3.27
C ARG A 330 -16.48 10.34 -4.06
N THR A 331 -15.74 9.96 -5.10
CA THR A 331 -14.74 10.84 -5.73
C THR A 331 -15.37 11.74 -6.79
N PHE A 332 -16.24 11.17 -7.63
CA PHE A 332 -16.93 11.89 -8.71
C PHE A 332 -18.36 12.26 -8.34
N GLY A 333 -18.94 11.59 -7.35
CA GLY A 333 -20.31 11.81 -6.93
C GLY A 333 -21.31 11.36 -7.98
N SER A 334 -21.00 10.28 -8.70
CA SER A 334 -21.86 9.70 -9.75
C SER A 334 -23.21 9.19 -9.24
N LYS A 335 -23.39 9.13 -7.91
CA LYS A 335 -24.53 8.49 -7.23
C LYS A 335 -24.61 6.97 -7.46
N THR A 336 -23.64 6.40 -8.18
CA THR A 336 -23.50 4.96 -8.35
C THR A 336 -23.21 4.32 -7.01
N LYS A 337 -23.97 3.27 -6.71
CA LYS A 337 -23.78 2.43 -5.54
C LYS A 337 -24.04 0.98 -5.92
N THR A 338 -23.34 0.07 -5.27
CA THR A 338 -23.63 -1.36 -5.33
C THR A 338 -23.73 -1.88 -3.92
N VAL A 339 -24.70 -2.77 -3.66
CA VAL A 339 -24.84 -3.48 -2.39
C VAL A 339 -24.68 -4.98 -2.67
N GLY A 340 -23.84 -5.63 -1.88
CA GLY A 340 -23.63 -7.07 -1.88
C GLY A 340 -23.56 -7.61 -0.46
N PHE A 341 -23.06 -8.82 -0.33
CA PHE A 341 -22.96 -9.52 0.95
C PHE A 341 -21.52 -9.96 1.22
N LEU A 342 -21.02 -9.66 2.41
CA LEU A 342 -19.71 -10.07 2.92
C LEU A 342 -19.94 -11.14 4.00
N GLU A 343 -19.18 -12.21 3.96
CA GLU A 343 -19.28 -13.36 4.86
C GLU A 343 -17.97 -13.50 5.64
N ASN A 344 -18.09 -13.83 6.93
CA ASN A 344 -16.97 -14.08 7.84
C ASN A 344 -16.12 -12.82 8.16
N PHE A 345 -16.78 -11.68 8.46
CA PHE A 345 -16.07 -10.46 8.88
C PHE A 345 -15.67 -10.50 10.36
N GLY A 346 -16.41 -11.23 11.19
CA GLY A 346 -16.03 -11.57 12.57
C GLY A 346 -16.02 -10.41 13.57
N ALA A 347 -16.70 -9.31 13.27
CA ALA A 347 -16.73 -8.14 14.16
C ALA A 347 -18.04 -8.08 14.97
N ASP A 348 -17.95 -7.71 16.25
CA ASP A 348 -19.13 -7.45 17.08
C ASP A 348 -19.45 -5.95 17.11
N ILE A 349 -19.87 -5.41 15.96
CA ILE A 349 -20.20 -3.99 15.78
C ILE A 349 -21.48 -3.83 14.94
N GLY A 350 -22.21 -2.72 15.10
CA GLY A 350 -23.44 -2.51 14.33
C GLY A 350 -23.19 -2.18 12.85
N ALA A 351 -22.23 -1.29 12.59
CA ALA A 351 -21.85 -0.86 11.26
C ALA A 351 -20.41 -0.32 11.24
N PHE A 352 -19.76 -0.43 10.10
CA PHE A 352 -18.45 0.15 9.83
C PHE A 352 -18.51 0.89 8.51
N ALA A 353 -17.80 2.02 8.40
CA ALA A 353 -17.64 2.67 7.11
C ALA A 353 -16.30 3.38 7.02
N SER A 354 -15.73 3.33 5.82
CA SER A 354 -14.41 3.86 5.52
C SER A 354 -14.38 4.48 4.13
N THR A 355 -13.74 5.64 4.02
CA THR A 355 -13.36 6.28 2.74
C THR A 355 -11.95 5.86 2.29
N TRP A 356 -11.25 5.12 3.14
CA TRP A 356 -9.97 4.51 2.85
C TRP A 356 -10.20 3.09 2.36
N SER A 357 -10.37 2.97 1.03
CA SER A 357 -10.50 1.70 0.33
C SER A 357 -9.51 1.65 -0.83
N PHE A 358 -8.60 0.70 -0.77
CA PHE A 358 -7.55 0.55 -1.77
C PHE A 358 -8.06 -0.23 -2.99
N HIS A 359 -7.85 0.17 -4.23
CA HIS A 359 -7.19 1.40 -4.74
C HIS A 359 -8.18 2.48 -5.20
N GLU A 360 -9.48 2.16 -5.19
CA GLU A 360 -10.55 2.95 -5.82
C GLU A 360 -10.93 4.19 -5.01
N ASN A 361 -10.74 4.12 -3.69
CA ASN A 361 -11.17 5.11 -2.72
C ASN A 361 -12.68 5.35 -2.78
N ASP A 362 -13.47 4.33 -3.09
CA ASP A 362 -14.90 4.35 -2.84
C ASP A 362 -15.16 4.38 -1.34
N MET A 363 -16.33 4.89 -0.94
CA MET A 363 -16.79 4.70 0.42
C MET A 363 -17.33 3.27 0.54
N ILE A 364 -16.74 2.49 1.45
CA ILE A 364 -17.22 1.16 1.80
C ILE A 364 -18.02 1.26 3.10
N VAL A 365 -19.19 0.63 3.12
CA VAL A 365 -20.08 0.58 4.30
C VAL A 365 -20.46 -0.88 4.55
N LEU A 366 -20.17 -1.38 5.75
CA LEU A 366 -20.52 -2.71 6.23
C LEU A 366 -21.58 -2.62 7.31
N VAL A 367 -22.63 -3.45 7.24
CA VAL A 367 -23.74 -3.41 8.19
C VAL A 367 -24.32 -4.79 8.46
N GLN A 368 -24.47 -5.16 9.74
CA GLN A 368 -24.92 -6.47 10.17
C GLN A 368 -26.36 -6.48 10.74
N MET A 369 -26.82 -5.49 11.52
CA MET A 369 -28.17 -5.53 12.16
C MET A 369 -28.88 -4.18 12.47
N LYS A 370 -30.16 -4.29 12.89
CA LYS A 370 -31.30 -3.33 12.82
C LYS A 370 -31.24 -2.02 13.64
N VAL A 371 -30.32 -1.79 14.56
CA VAL A 371 -30.23 -0.57 15.40
C VAL A 371 -28.74 -0.29 15.61
N THR A 372 -28.10 0.73 15.04
CA THR A 372 -28.13 2.14 15.45
C THR A 372 -27.49 2.96 14.31
N TRP A 373 -28.21 3.09 13.19
CA TRP A 373 -27.65 3.62 11.94
C TRP A 373 -27.27 5.11 11.94
N LEU A 374 -27.95 5.91 12.77
CA LEU A 374 -27.88 7.38 12.65
C LEU A 374 -26.60 7.99 13.21
N MET A 375 -25.87 7.33 14.12
CA MET A 375 -24.73 7.97 14.78
C MET A 375 -23.42 7.88 14.00
N HIS A 376 -23.21 6.86 13.16
CA HIS A 376 -21.90 6.65 12.50
C HIS A 376 -21.85 7.08 11.02
N VAL A 377 -22.96 7.00 10.28
CA VAL A 377 -22.99 7.50 8.89
C VAL A 377 -23.09 9.04 8.86
N THR A 378 -23.79 9.65 9.82
CA THR A 378 -23.88 11.11 9.93
C THR A 378 -22.57 11.72 10.44
N SER A 379 -21.81 11.02 11.31
CA SER A 379 -20.45 11.46 11.67
C SER A 379 -19.51 11.41 10.46
N LEU A 380 -19.62 10.39 9.58
CA LEU A 380 -18.85 10.31 8.33
C LEU A 380 -19.26 11.34 7.27
N GLN A 381 -20.54 11.72 7.18
CA GLN A 381 -20.98 12.86 6.34
C GLN A 381 -20.44 14.20 6.84
N ASN A 382 -20.16 14.30 8.15
CA ASN A 382 -19.55 15.47 8.78
C ASN A 382 -18.01 15.43 8.78
N LEU A 383 -17.40 14.25 8.57
CA LEU A 383 -15.97 14.06 8.33
C LEU A 383 -15.62 14.54 6.91
N LYS A 384 -15.39 15.85 6.79
CA LYS A 384 -14.88 16.51 5.58
C LYS A 384 -13.39 16.24 5.32
N GLU A 385 -12.84 15.13 5.79
CA GLU A 385 -11.39 14.92 5.73
C GLU A 385 -11.00 13.53 5.18
N VAL A 386 -10.19 13.61 4.10
CA VAL A 386 -9.34 12.67 3.34
C VAL A 386 -9.79 11.21 3.20
#